data_AF-A0A8S0UNB0-F1
#
_entry.id   AF-A0A8S0UNB0-F1
#
_cell.length_a   1.000
_cell.length_b   1.000
_cell.length_c   1.000
_cell.angle_alpha   90.00
_cell.angle_beta   90.00
_cell.angle_gamma   90.00
#
_symmetry.space_group_name_H-M   'P 1'
#
loop_
_entity.id
_entity.type
_entity.pdbx_description
1 polymer ?
#
loop_
_entity_poly.entity_id
_entity_poly.type
_entity_poly.pdbx_seq_one_letter_code
_entity_poly.pdbx_strand_id
1 'polypeptide(L)'
;MLNAYFHLLDQDILAHEEQERQRLKEEVKKLLAAAPDDSLYKLDLIDAIQRLRVSYHFEKEIEKSLKYIYETYHESRSKQDNDLRTIALRFRLLKRQGYYVSCGK
;
A
#
# COMPACT_ATOMS: atom_id res chain seq x y z
N MET A 1 29.44 10.08 -34.53
CA MET A 1 30.02 10.14 -33.17
C MET A 1 29.04 10.72 -32.16
N LEU A 2 28.48 11.92 -32.36
CA LEU A 2 27.50 12.53 -31.42
C LEU A 2 26.21 11.71 -31.17
N ASN A 3 25.59 11.12 -32.20
CA ASN A 3 24.36 10.31 -32.03
C ASN A 3 24.57 9.05 -31.19
N ALA A 4 25.75 8.44 -31.25
CA ALA A 4 26.06 7.24 -30.45
C ALA A 4 26.20 7.60 -28.96
N TYR A 5 26.73 8.80 -28.66
CA TYR A 5 26.88 9.30 -27.31
C TYR A 5 25.52 9.65 -26.67
N PHE A 6 24.63 10.26 -27.45
CA PHE A 6 23.26 10.57 -27.01
C PHE A 6 22.46 9.28 -26.71
N HIS A 7 22.57 8.28 -27.59
CA HIS A 7 21.92 6.97 -27.38
C HIS A 7 22.47 6.20 -26.16
N LEU A 8 23.78 6.26 -25.92
CA LEU A 8 24.40 5.65 -24.73
C LEU A 8 23.92 6.34 -23.45
N LEU A 9 23.85 7.68 -23.46
CA LEU A 9 23.35 8.44 -22.32
C LEU A 9 21.88 8.12 -22.00
N ASP A 10 21.02 7.99 -23.02
CA ASP A 10 19.63 7.57 -22.83
C ASP A 10 19.53 6.15 -22.25
N GLN A 11 20.37 5.21 -22.70
CA GLN A 11 20.42 3.86 -22.13
C GLN A 11 20.87 3.84 -20.67
N ASP A 12 21.89 4.63 -20.32
CA ASP A 12 22.41 4.70 -18.95
C ASP A 12 21.39 5.35 -18.00
N ILE A 13 20.68 6.39 -18.46
CA ILE A 13 19.59 7.03 -17.71
C ILE A 13 18.46 6.03 -17.45
N LEU A 14 18.00 5.32 -18.49
CA LEU A 14 16.94 4.32 -18.36
C LEU A 14 17.33 3.18 -17.41
N ALA A 15 18.58 2.71 -17.48
CA ALA A 15 19.09 1.68 -16.59
C ALA A 15 19.11 2.15 -15.12
N HIS A 16 19.54 3.39 -14.87
CA HIS A 16 19.54 3.97 -13.54
C HIS A 16 18.12 4.17 -12.99
N GLU A 17 17.19 4.67 -13.80
CA GLU A 17 15.78 4.83 -13.42
C GLU A 17 15.13 3.49 -13.07
N GLU A 18 15.39 2.45 -13.86
CA GLU A 18 14.91 1.09 -13.59
C GLU A 18 15.44 0.56 -12.25
N GLN A 19 16.73 0.75 -11.99
CA GLN A 19 17.37 0.32 -10.76
C GLN A 19 16.76 1.03 -9.54
N GLU A 20 16.59 2.35 -9.60
CA GLU A 20 15.96 3.11 -8.51
C GLU A 20 14.50 2.71 -8.33
N ARG A 21 13.75 2.47 -9.41
CA ARG A 21 12.37 1.97 -9.33
C ARG A 21 12.30 0.62 -8.61
N GLN A 22 13.18 -0.31 -8.95
CA GLN A 22 13.21 -1.62 -8.32
C GLN A 22 13.64 -1.52 -6.84
N ARG A 23 14.60 -0.64 -6.53
CA ARG A 23 15.02 -0.35 -5.16
C ARG A 23 13.86 0.19 -4.31
N LEU A 24 13.17 1.21 -4.78
CA LEU A 24 12.02 1.80 -4.09
C LEU A 24 10.89 0.79 -3.91
N LYS A 25 10.63 -0.04 -4.92
CA LYS A 25 9.63 -1.11 -4.82
C LYS A 25 9.95 -2.09 -3.68
N GLU A 26 11.20 -2.53 -3.57
CA GLU A 26 11.61 -3.41 -2.47
C GLU A 26 11.56 -2.72 -1.10
N GLU A 27 11.85 -1.42 -1.04
CA GLU A 27 11.72 -0.64 0.20
C GLU A 27 10.26 -0.56 0.67
N VAL A 28 9.32 -0.22 -0.22
CA VAL A 28 7.89 -0.21 0.09
C VAL A 28 7.41 -1.58 0.53
N LYS A 29 7.88 -2.65 -0.11
CA LYS A 29 7.55 -4.03 0.28
C LYS A 29 8.05 -4.37 1.70
N LYS A 30 9.25 -3.92 2.08
CA LYS A 30 9.76 -4.07 3.44
C LYS A 30 8.95 -3.29 4.45
N LEU A 31 8.55 -2.05 4.14
CA LEU A 31 7.67 -1.26 5.00
C LEU A 31 6.31 -1.93 5.20
N LEU A 32 5.74 -2.46 4.12
CA LEU A 32 4.51 -3.27 4.19
C LEU A 32 4.71 -4.56 5.00
N ALA A 33 5.89 -5.18 5.02
CA ALA A 33 6.11 -6.37 5.83
C ALA A 33 6.33 -6.05 7.33
N ALA A 34 7.02 -4.95 7.63
CA ALA A 34 7.42 -4.58 8.98
C ALA A 34 6.32 -3.89 9.80
N ALA A 35 5.43 -3.13 9.15
CA ALA A 35 4.36 -2.45 9.84
C ALA A 35 3.34 -3.45 10.42
N PRO A 36 2.86 -3.28 11.67
CA PRO A 36 1.78 -4.10 12.23
C PRO A 36 0.49 -3.93 11.40
N ASP A 37 -0.23 -5.03 11.15
CA ASP A 37 -1.38 -5.02 10.22
C ASP A 37 -2.56 -4.16 10.71
N ASP A 38 -2.75 -3.97 12.02
CA ASP A 38 -3.80 -3.09 12.57
C ASP A 38 -3.38 -1.63 12.77
N SER A 39 -2.10 -1.31 12.55
CA SER A 39 -1.56 0.03 12.81
C SER A 39 -2.10 1.07 11.83
N LEU A 40 -2.31 2.29 12.32
CA LEU A 40 -2.71 3.42 11.47
C LEU A 40 -1.69 3.69 10.37
N TYR A 41 -0.41 3.49 10.66
CA TYR A 41 0.67 3.60 9.68
C TYR A 41 0.52 2.62 8.51
N LYS A 42 0.19 1.34 8.77
CA LYS A 42 -0.09 0.37 7.69
C LYS A 42 -1.27 0.83 6.84
N LEU A 43 -2.35 1.28 7.47
CA LEU A 43 -3.54 1.75 6.74
C LEU A 43 -3.22 2.93 5.83
N ASP A 44 -2.45 3.90 6.32
CA ASP A 44 -2.00 5.06 5.54
C ASP A 44 -1.07 4.64 4.39
N LEU A 45 -0.18 3.68 4.62
CA LEU A 45 0.71 3.14 3.59
C LEU A 45 -0.09 2.46 2.47
N ILE A 46 -1.05 1.60 2.81
CA ILE A 46 -1.94 0.96 1.83
C ILE A 46 -2.75 2.01 1.07
N ASP A 47 -3.29 3.01 1.76
CA ASP A 47 -4.06 4.08 1.13
C ASP A 47 -3.21 4.89 0.14
N ALA A 48 -1.99 5.25 0.53
CA ALA A 48 -1.05 5.96 -0.35
C ALA A 48 -0.75 5.16 -1.61
N ILE A 49 -0.41 3.87 -1.46
CA ILE A 49 -0.12 2.96 -2.59
C ILE A 49 -1.31 2.87 -3.55
N GLN A 50 -2.54 2.72 -3.02
CA GLN A 50 -3.75 2.68 -3.83
C GLN A 50 -4.03 4.02 -4.53
N ARG A 51 -3.85 5.16 -3.85
CA ARG A 51 -4.05 6.51 -4.44
C ARG A 51 -3.02 6.84 -5.53
N LEU A 52 -1.81 6.32 -5.40
CA LEU A 52 -0.76 6.41 -6.41
C LEU A 52 -0.97 5.43 -7.58
N ARG A 53 -1.97 4.54 -7.52
CA ARG A 53 -2.30 3.54 -8.55
C ARG A 53 -1.18 2.56 -8.85
N VAL A 54 -0.31 2.30 -7.86
CA VAL A 54 0.79 1.34 -7.95
C VAL A 54 0.53 0.06 -7.14
N SER A 55 -0.71 -0.14 -6.67
CA SER A 55 -1.10 -1.30 -5.84
C SER A 55 -0.88 -2.64 -6.53
N TYR A 56 -0.89 -2.70 -7.87
CA TYR A 56 -0.65 -3.92 -8.64
C TYR A 56 0.75 -4.53 -8.42
N HIS A 57 1.70 -3.76 -7.87
CA HIS A 57 3.01 -4.26 -7.47
C HIS A 57 3.03 -4.96 -6.11
N PHE A 58 1.98 -4.80 -5.29
CA PHE A 58 1.94 -5.17 -3.88
C PHE A 58 0.64 -5.91 -3.52
N GLU A 59 -0.03 -6.53 -4.50
CA GLU A 59 -1.37 -7.13 -4.31
C GLU A 59 -1.38 -8.15 -3.17
N LYS A 60 -0.36 -8.99 -3.09
CA LYS A 60 -0.26 -10.04 -2.06
C LYS A 60 -0.12 -9.46 -0.65
N GLU A 61 0.72 -8.45 -0.50
CA GLU A 61 0.96 -7.77 0.77
C GLU A 61 -0.31 -7.02 1.23
N ILE A 62 -0.96 -6.30 0.31
CA ILE A 62 -2.19 -5.56 0.58
C ILE A 62 -3.33 -6.51 0.94
N GLU A 63 -3.54 -7.58 0.16
CA GLU A 63 -4.60 -8.55 0.40
C GLU A 63 -4.43 -9.22 1.77
N LYS A 64 -3.20 -9.62 2.12
CA LYS A 64 -2.90 -10.19 3.44
C LYS A 64 -3.28 -9.22 4.56
N SER A 65 -2.85 -7.97 4.49
CA SER A 65 -3.17 -6.98 5.53
C SER A 65 -4.66 -6.68 5.60
N LEU A 66 -5.34 -6.51 4.46
CA LEU A 66 -6.78 -6.24 4.43
C LEU A 66 -7.61 -7.41 4.96
N LYS A 67 -7.19 -8.66 4.70
CA LYS A 67 -7.80 -9.85 5.28
C LYS A 67 -7.70 -9.84 6.81
N TYR A 68 -6.52 -9.56 7.35
CA TYR A 68 -6.33 -9.44 8.80
C TYR A 68 -7.19 -8.33 9.42
N ILE A 69 -7.22 -7.16 8.77
CA ILE A 69 -8.05 -6.02 9.21
C ILE A 69 -9.54 -6.40 9.19
N TYR A 70 -9.98 -7.19 8.21
CA TYR A 70 -11.36 -7.66 8.12
C TYR A 70 -11.70 -8.65 9.24
N GLU A 71 -10.84 -9.65 9.47
CA GLU A 71 -11.03 -10.67 10.50
C GLU A 71 -11.08 -10.06 11.91
N THR A 72 -10.33 -8.98 12.14
CA THR A 72 -10.28 -8.24 13.42
C THR A 72 -11.20 -7.02 13.44
N TYR A 73 -12.02 -6.79 12.41
CA TYR A 73 -12.79 -5.56 12.24
C TYR A 73 -13.79 -5.33 13.38
N HIS A 74 -14.49 -6.38 13.82
CA HIS A 74 -15.50 -6.27 14.87
C HIS A 74 -14.90 -6.04 16.26
N GLU A 75 -13.83 -6.75 16.59
CA GLU A 75 -13.11 -6.59 17.86
C GLU A 75 -12.44 -5.22 17.96
N SER A 76 -11.86 -4.75 16.85
CA SER A 76 -11.23 -3.44 16.80
C SER A 76 -12.26 -2.30 16.85
N ARG A 77 -13.43 -2.43 16.22
CA ARG A 77 -14.49 -1.41 16.27
C ARG A 77 -14.99 -1.13 17.68
N SER A 78 -14.92 -2.10 18.59
CA SER A 78 -15.26 -1.92 20.01
C SER A 78 -14.13 -1.37 20.90
N LYS A 79 -12.90 -1.21 20.37
CA LYS A 79 -11.80 -0.61 21.14
C LYS A 79 -12.09 0.88 21.35
N GLN A 80 -12.08 1.32 22.61
CA GLN A 80 -12.35 2.71 23.01
C GLN A 80 -11.43 3.75 22.37
N ASP A 81 -10.25 3.34 21.87
CA ASP A 81 -9.24 4.22 21.28
C ASP A 81 -9.29 4.38 19.75
N ASN A 82 -10.25 3.76 19.04
CA ASN A 82 -10.34 3.97 17.60
C ASN A 82 -11.03 5.29 17.27
N ASP A 83 -10.24 6.27 16.85
CA ASP A 83 -10.75 7.54 16.35
C ASP A 83 -11.57 7.36 15.04
N LEU A 84 -12.42 8.36 14.76
CA LEU A 84 -13.29 8.36 13.58
C LEU A 84 -12.50 8.19 12.27
N ARG A 85 -11.30 8.77 12.18
CA ARG A 85 -10.43 8.69 11.01
C ARG A 85 -10.03 7.23 10.73
N THR A 86 -9.60 6.52 11.75
CA THR A 86 -9.15 5.13 11.66
C THR A 86 -10.31 4.22 11.25
N ILE A 87 -11.49 4.42 11.86
CA ILE A 87 -12.70 3.66 11.50
C ILE A 87 -13.09 3.92 10.04
N ALA A 88 -13.14 5.18 9.62
CA ALA A 88 -13.49 5.56 8.25
C ALA A 88 -12.49 5.01 7.23
N LEU A 89 -11.19 5.04 7.55
CA LEU A 89 -10.14 4.52 6.69
C LEU A 89 -10.25 3.01 6.51
N ARG A 90 -10.39 2.24 7.60
CA ARG A 90 -10.61 0.79 7.53
C ARG A 90 -11.84 0.45 6.70
N PHE A 91 -12.96 1.12 6.98
CA PHE A 91 -14.21 0.91 6.24
C PHE A 91 -14.01 1.13 4.73
N ARG A 92 -13.39 2.24 4.36
CA ARG A 92 -13.14 2.59 2.96
C ARG A 92 -12.22 1.59 2.26
N LEU A 93 -11.12 1.19 2.89
CA LEU A 93 -10.17 0.23 2.32
C LEU A 93 -10.81 -1.15 2.12
N LEU A 94 -11.54 -1.65 3.12
CA LEU A 94 -12.23 -2.93 3.05
C LEU A 94 -13.31 -2.94 1.96
N LYS A 95 -14.16 -1.90 1.90
CA LYS A 95 -15.22 -1.79 0.89
C LYS A 95 -14.66 -1.76 -0.54
N ARG A 96 -13.56 -1.04 -0.76
CA ARG A 96 -12.90 -0.99 -2.08
C ARG A 96 -12.39 -2.35 -2.54
N GLN A 97 -11.97 -3.20 -1.62
CA GLN A 97 -11.48 -4.54 -1.91
C GLN A 97 -12.61 -5.59 -1.97
N GLY A 98 -13.87 -5.17 -1.87
CA GLY A 98 -15.03 -6.07 -1.98
C GLY A 98 -15.43 -6.76 -0.68
N TYR A 99 -14.82 -6.43 0.46
CA TYR A 99 -15.25 -6.97 1.75
C TYR A 99 -16.61 -6.41 2.17
N TYR A 100 -17.47 -7.29 2.67
CA TYR A 100 -18.75 -6.88 3.23
C TYR A 100 -18.57 -6.26 4.62
N VAL A 101 -18.65 -4.93 4.70
CA VAL A 101 -18.65 -4.21 5.97
C VAL A 101 -20.01 -3.55 6.21
N SER A 102 -20.62 -3.80 7.37
CA SER A 102 -21.88 -3.16 7.76
C SER A 102 -21.68 -1.68 8.10
N CYS A 103 -22.59 -0.81 7.68
CA CYS A 103 -22.60 0.62 8.01
C CYS A 103 -22.95 0.89 9.49
N GLY A 104 -23.36 -0.13 10.26
CA GLY A 104 -23.85 -0.02 11.63
C GLY A 104 -25.27 -0.56 11.76
N LYS A 105 -25.71 -0.77 13.00
CA LYS A 105 -27.13 -0.78 13.37
C LYS A 105 -27.39 0.51 14.13
#